data_AF-A0A919U7H4-F1
#
_entry.id   AF-A0A919U7H4-F1
#
_cell.length_a   1.000
_cell.length_b   1.000
_cell.length_c   1.000
_cell.angle_alpha   90.00
_cell.angle_beta   90.00
_cell.angle_gamma   90.00
#
_symmetry.space_group_name_H-M   'P 1'
#
loop_
_entity.id
_entity.type
_entity.pdbx_description
1 polymer ?
#
loop_
_entity_poly.entity_id
_entity_poly.type
_entity_poly.pdbx_seq_one_letter_code
_entity_poly.pdbx_strand_id
1 'polypeptide(L)'
;MRGLPSQYRPKPYRKDAFVHVHWCCAALMTAASALITVVEPAFWSVFGLVFFGLSLALAEATRRQRLDDKVRNRLDPFLGRLRRGDVDGYGWLLRVLATMDGRTPRARRRSRVALAAITADERLLDGLLVHCRRHQLSVAVFAERLGRRGTAGLTPVLASLHPDGHARQAAVTAIGPRLHPAHLPFLVERAVDWVPEVRAAAHQVLRTGLGRRPDLELPAGRAYARVARRKHAPALSQLIDGAGLKVR
;
A
#
# COMPACT_ATOMS: atom_id res chain seq x y z
N MET A 1 3.50 3.13 -19.66
CA MET A 1 4.36 4.32 -19.41
C MET A 1 4.62 5.12 -20.68
N ARG A 2 4.60 4.51 -21.88
CA ARG A 2 4.40 5.28 -23.12
C ARG A 2 3.15 6.16 -22.95
N GLY A 3 3.25 7.42 -23.36
CA GLY A 3 2.17 8.40 -23.25
C GLY A 3 2.15 9.26 -21.98
N LEU A 4 3.01 9.01 -20.97
CA LEU A 4 3.10 9.94 -19.82
C LEU A 4 3.65 11.31 -20.28
N PRO A 5 3.01 12.43 -19.86
CA PRO A 5 3.55 13.77 -20.04
C PRO A 5 4.98 13.86 -19.50
N SER A 6 5.83 14.64 -20.15
CA SER A 6 7.25 14.77 -19.80
C SER A 6 7.44 15.12 -18.33
N GLN A 7 6.56 15.94 -17.76
CA GLN A 7 6.63 16.32 -16.34
C GLN A 7 6.38 15.18 -15.34
N TYR A 8 5.75 14.07 -15.75
CA TYR A 8 5.51 12.91 -14.87
C TYR A 8 6.37 11.69 -15.23
N ARG A 9 7.33 11.85 -16.15
CA ARG A 9 8.24 10.75 -16.49
C ARG A 9 9.24 10.58 -15.35
N PRO A 10 9.37 9.37 -14.78
CA PRO A 10 10.39 9.12 -13.78
C PRO A 10 11.78 9.27 -14.40
N LYS A 11 12.73 9.79 -13.63
CA LYS A 11 14.14 9.84 -14.06
C LYS A 11 14.61 8.42 -14.43
N PRO A 12 15.40 8.25 -15.52
CA PRO A 12 15.91 6.95 -15.89
C PRO A 12 16.73 6.39 -14.73
N TYR A 13 16.30 5.23 -14.23
CA TYR A 13 17.01 4.52 -13.18
C TYR A 13 18.27 3.90 -13.81
N ARG A 14 19.46 4.38 -13.42
CA ARG A 14 20.73 3.76 -13.85
C ARG A 14 20.70 2.29 -13.41
N LYS A 15 20.89 1.39 -14.37
CA LYS A 15 20.97 -0.04 -14.10
C LYS A 15 22.35 -0.34 -13.54
N ASP A 16 22.43 -0.69 -12.27
CA ASP A 16 23.66 -1.23 -11.70
C ASP A 16 23.82 -2.69 -12.16
N ALA A 17 24.66 -2.91 -13.17
CA ALA A 17 24.91 -4.25 -13.72
C ALA A 17 25.51 -5.21 -12.67
N PHE A 18 26.24 -4.68 -11.69
CA PHE A 18 26.99 -5.46 -10.69
C PHE A 18 26.14 -6.15 -9.62
N VAL A 19 24.85 -5.81 -9.51
CA VAL A 19 23.97 -6.32 -8.45
C VAL A 19 23.66 -7.80 -8.61
N HIS A 20 23.50 -8.26 -9.84
CA HIS A 20 23.13 -9.64 -10.13
C HIS A 20 24.29 -10.60 -9.85
N VAL A 21 25.52 -10.18 -10.15
CA VAL A 21 26.74 -10.96 -9.93
C VAL A 21 26.92 -11.26 -8.44
N HIS A 22 26.83 -10.24 -7.59
CA HIS A 22 27.01 -10.40 -6.15
C HIS A 22 25.98 -11.34 -5.50
N TRP A 23 24.72 -11.28 -5.95
CA TRP A 23 23.65 -12.16 -5.44
C TRP A 23 23.85 -13.62 -5.85
N CYS A 24 24.25 -13.87 -7.10
CA CYS A 24 24.55 -15.23 -7.58
C CYS A 24 25.76 -15.82 -6.83
N CYS A 25 26.83 -15.06 -6.64
CA CYS A 25 27.99 -15.52 -5.88
C CYS A 25 27.62 -15.84 -4.42
N ALA A 26 26.89 -14.95 -3.73
CA ALA A 26 26.45 -15.20 -2.36
C ALA A 26 25.57 -16.47 -2.26
N ALA A 27 24.63 -16.66 -3.18
CA ALA A 27 23.76 -17.85 -3.18
C ALA A 27 24.53 -19.16 -3.41
N LEU A 28 25.48 -19.16 -4.36
CA LEU A 28 26.33 -20.32 -4.64
C LEU A 28 27.21 -20.68 -3.45
N MET A 29 27.84 -19.68 -2.82
CA MET A 29 28.69 -19.91 -1.65
C MET A 29 27.88 -20.42 -0.45
N THR A 30 26.67 -19.90 -0.22
CA THR A 30 25.77 -20.43 0.83
C THR A 30 25.39 -21.88 0.57
N ALA A 31 25.06 -22.24 -0.68
CA ALA A 31 24.71 -23.60 -1.04
C ALA A 31 25.90 -24.57 -0.86
N ALA A 32 27.10 -24.15 -1.26
CA ALA A 32 28.33 -24.92 -1.07
C ALA A 32 28.62 -25.15 0.43
N SER A 33 28.52 -24.11 1.27
CA SER A 33 28.72 -24.24 2.71
C SER A 33 27.67 -25.13 3.39
N ALA A 34 26.41 -25.07 2.94
CA ALA A 34 25.36 -25.95 3.43
C ALA A 34 25.67 -27.43 3.11
N LEU A 35 26.09 -27.72 1.87
CA LEU A 35 26.45 -29.07 1.44
C LEU A 35 27.59 -29.65 2.27
N ILE A 36 28.67 -28.88 2.46
CA ILE A 36 29.83 -29.31 3.26
C ILE A 36 29.40 -29.60 4.70
N THR A 37 28.55 -28.76 5.29
CA THR A 37 28.08 -28.95 6.68
C THR A 37 27.28 -30.23 6.87
N VAL A 38 26.54 -30.68 5.86
CA VAL A 38 25.76 -31.93 5.91
C VAL A 38 26.68 -33.16 5.82
N VAL A 39 27.75 -33.08 5.01
CA VAL A 39 28.69 -34.19 4.81
C VAL A 39 29.66 -34.30 5.99
N GLU A 40 30.20 -33.19 6.48
CA GLU A 40 31.17 -33.15 7.56
C GLU A 40 30.99 -31.85 8.37
N PRO A 41 30.35 -31.90 9.55
CA PRO A 41 30.05 -30.71 10.33
C PRO A 41 31.33 -30.19 11.01
N ALA A 42 32.13 -29.43 10.27
CA ALA A 42 33.29 -28.73 10.76
C ALA A 42 32.95 -27.28 11.14
N PHE A 43 33.68 -26.70 12.10
CA PHE A 43 33.50 -25.30 12.49
C PHE A 43 33.50 -24.34 11.28
N TRP A 44 34.38 -24.56 10.31
CA TRP A 44 34.49 -23.75 9.10
C TRP A 44 33.28 -23.84 8.18
N SER A 45 32.60 -25.00 8.11
CA SER A 45 31.42 -25.16 7.28
C SER A 45 30.22 -24.41 7.86
N VAL A 46 30.06 -24.47 9.20
CA VAL A 46 29.05 -23.70 9.95
C VAL A 46 29.32 -22.20 9.81
N PHE A 47 30.58 -21.77 9.98
CA PHE A 47 30.96 -20.37 9.81
C PHE A 47 30.68 -19.87 8.39
N GLY A 48 31.01 -20.66 7.37
CA GLY A 48 30.68 -20.36 5.97
C GLY A 48 29.18 -20.21 5.75
N LEU A 49 28.38 -21.13 6.29
CA LEU A 49 26.92 -21.08 6.16
C LEU A 49 26.33 -19.80 6.78
N VAL A 50 26.80 -19.41 7.97
CA VAL A 50 26.36 -18.18 8.63
C VAL A 50 26.80 -16.95 7.83
N PHE A 51 28.06 -16.88 7.41
CA PHE A 51 28.61 -15.73 6.69
C PHE A 51 27.94 -15.52 5.33
N PHE A 52 27.87 -16.56 4.51
CA PHE A 52 27.24 -16.48 3.19
C PHE A 52 25.72 -16.41 3.27
N GLY A 53 25.10 -17.10 4.24
CA GLY A 53 23.66 -17.02 4.52
C GLY A 53 23.22 -15.61 4.91
N LEU A 54 23.96 -14.95 5.81
CA LEU A 54 23.73 -13.55 6.17
C LEU A 54 23.94 -12.62 4.97
N SER A 55 25.00 -12.83 4.20
CA SER A 55 25.29 -12.06 2.98
C SER A 55 24.16 -12.17 1.95
N LEU A 56 23.61 -13.37 1.77
CA LEU A 56 22.46 -13.61 0.89
C LEU A 56 21.19 -12.92 1.43
N ALA A 57 20.95 -12.98 2.74
CA ALA A 57 19.82 -12.30 3.37
C ALA A 57 19.90 -10.77 3.21
N LEU A 58 21.08 -10.19 3.42
CA LEU A 58 21.35 -8.76 3.19
C LEU A 58 21.19 -8.40 1.72
N ALA A 59 21.74 -9.18 0.80
CA ALA A 59 21.61 -8.94 -0.63
C ALA A 59 20.14 -8.99 -1.11
N GLU A 60 19.33 -9.92 -0.58
CA GLU A 60 17.90 -9.98 -0.84
C GLU A 60 17.15 -8.81 -0.18
N ALA A 61 17.53 -8.36 1.01
CA ALA A 61 16.98 -7.17 1.65
C ALA A 61 17.27 -5.90 0.82
N THR A 62 18.51 -5.72 0.34
CA THR A 62 18.89 -4.60 -0.55
C THR A 62 18.13 -4.67 -1.87
N ARG A 63 18.01 -5.86 -2.47
CA ARG A 63 17.21 -6.06 -3.69
C ARG A 63 15.76 -5.67 -3.47
N ARG A 64 15.18 -6.09 -2.34
CA ARG A 64 13.82 -5.72 -1.93
C ARG A 64 13.71 -4.21 -1.76
N GLN A 65 14.62 -3.55 -1.06
CA GLN A 65 14.62 -2.10 -0.89
C GLN A 65 14.65 -1.37 -2.24
N ARG A 66 15.55 -1.78 -3.16
CA ARG A 66 15.61 -1.21 -4.51
C ARG A 66 14.33 -1.37 -5.31
N LEU A 67 13.63 -2.49 -5.16
CA LEU A 67 12.32 -2.67 -5.80
C LEU A 67 11.27 -1.70 -5.24
N ASP A 68 11.34 -1.35 -3.95
CA ASP A 68 10.46 -0.34 -3.34
C ASP A 68 10.83 1.06 -3.79
N ASP A 69 12.13 1.38 -3.81
CA ASP A 69 12.62 2.65 -4.30
C ASP A 69 12.27 2.84 -5.79
N LYS A 70 12.28 1.77 -6.57
CA LYS A 70 11.78 1.80 -7.96
C LYS A 70 10.30 2.13 -8.04
N VAL A 71 9.47 1.72 -7.08
CA VAL A 71 8.06 2.13 -7.02
C VAL A 71 7.95 3.58 -6.60
N ARG A 72 8.66 4.00 -5.55
CA ARG A 72 8.69 5.39 -5.07
C ARG A 72 9.16 6.35 -6.16
N ASN A 73 10.24 6.03 -6.86
CA ASN A 73 10.77 6.81 -7.99
C ASN A 73 9.77 6.95 -9.15
N ARG A 74 8.82 6.03 -9.30
CA ARG A 74 7.73 6.16 -10.28
C ARG A 74 6.63 7.12 -9.83
N LEU A 75 6.47 7.28 -8.52
CA LEU A 75 5.49 8.18 -7.91
C LEU A 75 6.08 9.55 -7.60
N ASP A 76 7.41 9.64 -7.46
CA ASP A 76 8.16 10.86 -7.13
C ASP A 76 7.78 12.07 -8.00
N PRO A 77 7.63 11.96 -9.35
CA PRO A 77 7.18 13.09 -10.16
C PRO A 77 5.78 13.60 -9.79
N PHE A 78 4.90 12.72 -9.30
CA PHE A 78 3.55 13.08 -8.85
C PHE A 78 3.60 13.72 -7.45
N LEU A 79 4.36 13.13 -6.53
CA LEU A 79 4.51 13.64 -5.15
C LEU A 79 5.07 15.08 -5.15
N GLY A 80 6.08 15.36 -5.97
CA GLY A 80 6.73 16.67 -5.98
C GLY A 80 6.02 17.76 -6.80
N ARG A 81 5.15 17.40 -7.75
CA ARG A 81 4.65 18.37 -8.77
C ARG A 81 3.14 18.52 -8.79
N LEU A 82 2.41 17.51 -8.33
CA LEU A 82 0.98 17.46 -8.53
C LEU A 82 0.29 18.40 -7.54
N ARG A 83 -0.46 19.37 -8.09
CA ARG A 83 -1.20 20.35 -7.30
C ARG A 83 -2.65 19.90 -7.16
N ARG A 84 -3.32 20.35 -6.09
CA ARG A 84 -4.74 20.04 -5.84
C ARG A 84 -5.70 20.44 -6.98
N GLY A 85 -5.31 21.31 -7.92
CA GLY A 85 -6.14 21.67 -9.08
C GLY A 85 -5.89 20.81 -10.33
N ASP A 86 -4.88 19.96 -10.32
CA ASP A 86 -4.37 19.26 -11.50
C ASP A 86 -5.10 17.93 -11.73
N VAL A 87 -6.35 18.02 -12.21
CA VAL A 87 -7.22 16.86 -12.47
C VAL A 87 -6.56 15.87 -13.44
N ASP A 88 -5.93 16.37 -14.50
CA ASP A 88 -5.26 15.53 -15.50
C ASP A 88 -4.07 14.79 -14.90
N GLY A 89 -3.26 15.47 -14.07
CA GLY A 89 -2.19 14.85 -13.30
C GLY A 89 -2.67 13.68 -12.44
N TYR A 90 -3.80 13.86 -11.73
CA TYR A 90 -4.41 12.77 -10.96
C TYR A 90 -4.94 11.64 -11.86
N GLY A 91 -5.48 11.95 -13.04
CA GLY A 91 -5.86 10.96 -14.05
C GLY A 91 -4.66 10.10 -14.49
N TRP A 92 -3.51 10.73 -14.73
CA TRP A 92 -2.26 10.03 -15.05
C TRP A 92 -1.76 9.18 -13.88
N LEU A 93 -1.85 9.69 -12.64
CA LEU A 93 -1.52 8.93 -11.44
C LEU A 93 -2.37 7.66 -11.36
N LEU A 94 -3.69 7.75 -11.53
CA LEU A 94 -4.58 6.58 -11.49
C LEU A 94 -4.22 5.54 -12.55
N ARG A 95 -3.84 5.97 -13.77
CA ARG A 95 -3.34 5.06 -14.80
C ARG A 95 -2.05 4.36 -14.37
N VAL A 96 -1.11 5.07 -13.75
CA VAL A 96 0.12 4.48 -13.22
C VAL A 96 -0.19 3.46 -12.12
N LEU A 97 -1.07 3.80 -11.18
CA LEU A 97 -1.49 2.91 -10.09
C LEU A 97 -2.20 1.65 -10.61
N ALA A 98 -3.02 1.79 -11.67
CA ALA A 98 -3.69 0.67 -12.32
C ALA A 98 -2.69 -0.35 -12.91
N THR A 99 -1.45 0.04 -13.21
CA THR A 99 -0.39 -0.89 -13.68
C THR A 99 0.42 -1.54 -12.55
N MET A 100 0.31 -1.00 -11.33
CA MET A 100 1.06 -1.51 -10.18
C MET A 100 0.34 -2.68 -9.51
N ASP A 101 -1.00 -2.68 -9.57
CA ASP A 101 -1.82 -3.72 -8.97
C ASP A 101 -1.83 -5.03 -9.75
N GLY A 102 -1.96 -6.14 -9.03
CA GLY A 102 -1.98 -7.47 -9.66
C GLY A 102 -1.83 -8.62 -8.67
N ARG A 103 -1.92 -9.84 -9.20
CA ARG A 103 -2.00 -11.09 -8.41
C ARG A 103 -0.66 -11.55 -7.83
N THR A 104 0.45 -11.22 -8.51
CA THR A 104 1.76 -11.72 -8.13
C THR A 104 2.21 -11.15 -6.79
N PRO A 105 3.02 -11.87 -5.98
CA PRO A 105 3.58 -11.34 -4.74
C PRO A 105 4.32 -10.00 -4.96
N ARG A 106 5.03 -9.89 -6.09
CA ARG A 106 5.70 -8.65 -6.53
C ARG A 106 4.70 -7.52 -6.76
N ALA A 107 3.59 -7.78 -7.46
CA ALA A 107 2.56 -6.75 -7.68
C ALA A 107 1.92 -6.28 -6.37
N ARG A 108 1.53 -7.20 -5.48
CA ARG A 108 1.00 -6.88 -4.14
C ARG A 108 1.97 -6.03 -3.31
N ARG A 109 3.27 -6.33 -3.35
CA ARG A 109 4.29 -5.50 -2.71
C ARG A 109 4.34 -4.09 -3.30
N ARG A 110 4.38 -3.97 -4.62
CA ARG A 110 4.36 -2.66 -5.29
C ARG A 110 3.10 -1.86 -4.94
N SER A 111 1.93 -2.50 -4.90
CA SER A 111 0.68 -1.86 -4.48
C SER A 111 0.76 -1.33 -3.05
N ARG A 112 1.30 -2.10 -2.10
CA ARG A 112 1.48 -1.65 -0.71
C ARG A 112 2.41 -0.45 -0.61
N VAL A 113 3.53 -0.49 -1.32
CA VAL A 113 4.54 0.60 -1.31
C VAL A 113 3.95 1.86 -1.94
N ALA A 114 3.24 1.71 -3.07
CA ALA A 114 2.57 2.81 -3.73
C ALA A 114 1.50 3.44 -2.84
N LEU A 115 0.68 2.61 -2.20
CA LEU A 115 -0.33 3.09 -1.27
C LEU A 115 0.30 3.82 -0.08
N ALA A 116 1.35 3.25 0.53
CA ALA A 116 2.06 3.88 1.64
C ALA A 116 2.62 5.25 1.24
N ALA A 117 3.20 5.37 0.04
CA ALA A 117 3.71 6.62 -0.49
C ALA A 117 2.59 7.66 -0.70
N ILE A 118 1.43 7.25 -1.24
CA ILE A 118 0.28 8.14 -1.42
C ILE A 118 -0.26 8.62 -0.07
N THR A 119 -0.39 7.73 0.90
CA THR A 119 -0.97 8.06 2.21
C THR A 119 -0.03 8.85 3.10
N ALA A 120 1.27 8.78 2.84
CA ALA A 120 2.27 9.59 3.53
C ALA A 120 2.27 11.05 3.02
N ASP A 121 1.78 11.30 1.80
CA ASP A 121 1.64 12.63 1.24
C ASP A 121 0.20 13.12 1.36
N GLU A 122 -0.06 13.95 2.36
CA GLU A 122 -1.39 14.48 2.65
C GLU A 122 -1.99 15.24 1.47
N ARG A 123 -1.17 15.98 0.70
CA ARG A 123 -1.64 16.77 -0.44
C ARG A 123 -2.12 15.86 -1.56
N LEU A 124 -1.35 14.80 -1.83
CA LEU A 124 -1.71 13.83 -2.85
C LEU A 124 -2.99 13.08 -2.47
N LEU A 125 -3.07 12.60 -1.22
CA LEU A 125 -4.26 11.95 -0.70
C LEU A 125 -5.49 12.87 -0.75
N ASP A 126 -5.35 14.13 -0.32
CA ASP A 126 -6.42 15.13 -0.33
C ASP A 126 -6.97 15.37 -1.72
N GLY A 127 -6.11 15.66 -2.70
CA GLY A 127 -6.61 15.92 -4.05
C GLY A 127 -7.24 14.68 -4.67
N LEU A 128 -6.70 13.48 -4.41
CA LEU A 128 -7.32 12.22 -4.85
C LEU A 128 -8.75 12.10 -4.31
N LEU A 129 -8.94 12.27 -3.00
CA LEU A 129 -10.25 12.22 -2.35
C LEU A 129 -11.20 13.30 -2.88
N VAL A 130 -10.71 14.53 -3.02
CA VAL A 130 -11.51 15.68 -3.47
C VAL A 130 -11.99 15.48 -4.91
N HIS A 131 -11.11 15.09 -5.83
CA HIS A 131 -11.46 14.95 -7.24
C HIS A 131 -12.32 13.72 -7.50
N CYS A 132 -12.07 12.59 -6.81
CA CYS A 132 -12.97 11.44 -6.90
C CYS A 132 -14.37 11.78 -6.36
N ARG A 133 -14.47 12.50 -5.23
CA ARG A 133 -15.76 12.95 -4.68
C ARG A 133 -16.50 13.90 -5.61
N ARG A 134 -15.79 14.74 -6.37
CA ARG A 134 -16.36 15.63 -7.39
C ARG A 134 -16.63 14.92 -8.72
N HIS A 135 -16.43 13.61 -8.80
CA HIS A 135 -16.59 12.81 -10.03
C HIS A 135 -15.71 13.27 -11.20
N GLN A 136 -14.60 13.95 -10.89
CA GLN A 136 -13.63 14.44 -11.89
C GLN A 136 -12.65 13.35 -12.33
N LEU A 137 -12.58 12.25 -11.58
CA LEU A 137 -11.69 11.13 -11.84
C LEU A 137 -12.50 9.84 -11.91
N SER A 138 -12.25 9.05 -12.96
CA SER A 138 -12.81 7.70 -13.06
C SER A 138 -11.94 6.70 -12.30
N VAL A 139 -12.58 5.97 -11.38
CA VAL A 139 -12.00 4.82 -10.68
C VAL A 139 -12.70 3.49 -11.04
N ALA A 140 -13.52 3.49 -12.09
CA ALA A 140 -14.29 2.32 -12.54
C ALA A 140 -13.42 1.09 -12.78
N VAL A 141 -12.23 1.27 -13.37
CA VAL A 141 -11.26 0.19 -13.61
C VAL A 141 -10.88 -0.55 -12.32
N PHE A 142 -10.86 0.12 -11.16
CA PHE A 142 -10.59 -0.53 -9.89
C PHE A 142 -11.83 -1.25 -9.35
N ALA A 143 -13.03 -0.68 -9.51
CA ALA A 143 -14.28 -1.34 -9.15
C ALA A 143 -14.51 -2.63 -9.98
N GLU A 144 -14.26 -2.62 -11.29
CA GLU A 144 -14.35 -3.81 -12.16
C GLU A 144 -13.33 -4.91 -11.83
N ARG A 145 -12.26 -4.54 -11.12
CA ARG A 145 -11.23 -5.48 -10.66
C ARG A 145 -11.55 -6.04 -9.28
N LEU A 146 -12.54 -5.48 -8.60
CA LEU A 146 -13.00 -5.95 -7.31
C LEU A 146 -13.50 -7.40 -7.43
N GLY A 147 -13.22 -8.22 -6.42
CA GLY A 147 -13.56 -9.66 -6.44
C GLY A 147 -12.62 -10.54 -7.27
N ARG A 148 -11.72 -9.98 -8.10
CA ARG A 148 -10.68 -10.79 -8.75
C ARG A 148 -9.71 -11.30 -7.69
N ARG A 149 -9.54 -12.63 -7.59
CA ARG A 149 -8.56 -13.24 -6.67
C ARG A 149 -7.19 -12.55 -6.81
N GLY A 150 -6.64 -12.07 -5.70
CA GLY A 150 -5.29 -11.51 -5.61
C GLY A 150 -5.18 -9.98 -5.69
N THR A 151 -6.28 -9.22 -5.87
CA THR A 151 -6.27 -7.75 -5.76
C THR A 151 -6.21 -7.36 -4.28
N ALA A 152 -5.03 -7.02 -3.79
CA ALA A 152 -4.81 -6.71 -2.38
C ALA A 152 -3.84 -5.52 -2.27
N GLY A 153 -4.39 -4.37 -1.90
CA GLY A 153 -3.65 -3.12 -1.74
C GLY A 153 -4.40 -1.96 -2.36
N LEU A 154 -4.05 -1.59 -3.60
CA LEU A 154 -4.58 -0.39 -4.24
C LEU A 154 -6.03 -0.53 -4.71
N THR A 155 -6.40 -1.69 -5.27
CA THR A 155 -7.72 -1.84 -5.90
C THR A 155 -8.89 -1.61 -4.94
N PRO A 156 -8.97 -2.28 -3.77
CA PRO A 156 -10.06 -2.00 -2.81
C PRO A 156 -10.05 -0.55 -2.32
N VAL A 157 -8.87 0.05 -2.12
CA VAL A 157 -8.77 1.44 -1.69
C VAL A 157 -9.32 2.40 -2.75
N LEU A 158 -8.88 2.28 -4.00
CA LEU A 158 -9.30 3.17 -5.08
C LEU A 158 -10.75 2.91 -5.49
N ALA A 159 -11.23 1.66 -5.43
CA ALA A 159 -12.63 1.33 -5.64
C ALA A 159 -13.54 1.92 -4.54
N SER A 160 -13.04 2.13 -3.32
CA SER A 160 -13.80 2.80 -2.26
C SER A 160 -14.09 4.27 -2.56
N LEU A 161 -13.47 4.84 -3.60
CA LEU A 161 -13.71 6.21 -4.08
C LEU A 161 -14.76 6.29 -5.19
N HIS A 162 -15.35 5.16 -5.58
CA HIS A 162 -16.31 5.08 -6.68
C HIS A 162 -17.61 5.87 -6.37
N PRO A 163 -18.27 6.49 -7.37
CA PRO A 163 -19.56 7.19 -7.18
C PRO A 163 -20.70 6.28 -6.69
N ASP A 164 -20.75 5.05 -7.17
CA ASP A 164 -21.75 4.06 -6.74
C ASP A 164 -21.46 3.53 -5.32
N GLY A 165 -22.48 3.58 -4.47
CA GLY A 165 -22.43 3.11 -3.08
C GLY A 165 -22.21 1.60 -2.96
N HIS A 166 -22.72 0.78 -3.87
CA HIS A 166 -22.50 -0.67 -3.85
C HIS A 166 -21.03 -1.01 -4.10
N ALA A 167 -20.43 -0.40 -5.12
CA ALA A 167 -18.99 -0.52 -5.37
C ALA A 167 -18.16 -0.08 -4.15
N ARG A 168 -18.53 1.04 -3.48
CA ARG A 168 -17.84 1.49 -2.27
C ARG A 168 -17.96 0.50 -1.11
N GLN A 169 -19.15 -0.02 -0.85
CA GLN A 169 -19.39 -0.98 0.22
C GLN A 169 -18.57 -2.26 -0.02
N ALA A 170 -18.62 -2.81 -1.23
CA ALA A 170 -17.87 -4.00 -1.60
C ALA A 170 -16.35 -3.78 -1.45
N ALA A 171 -15.87 -2.58 -1.78
CA ALA A 171 -14.48 -2.16 -1.61
C ALA A 171 -14.06 -2.06 -0.14
N VAL A 172 -14.88 -1.47 0.71
CA VAL A 172 -14.64 -1.41 2.16
C VAL A 172 -14.57 -2.81 2.76
N THR A 173 -15.52 -3.69 2.43
CA THR A 173 -15.51 -5.09 2.88
C THR A 173 -14.25 -5.83 2.44
N ALA A 174 -13.79 -5.60 1.20
CA ALA A 174 -12.57 -6.21 0.67
C ALA A 174 -11.27 -5.73 1.35
N ILE A 175 -11.28 -4.56 2.00
CA ILE A 175 -10.14 -4.07 2.78
C ILE A 175 -9.96 -4.87 4.08
N GLY A 176 -11.06 -5.26 4.74
CA GLY A 176 -11.05 -5.83 6.09
C GLY A 176 -10.07 -6.99 6.33
N PRO A 177 -10.08 -8.06 5.51
CA PRO A 177 -9.20 -9.21 5.69
C PRO A 177 -7.70 -8.90 5.57
N ARG A 178 -7.33 -7.75 5.00
CA ARG A 178 -5.94 -7.35 4.76
C ARG A 178 -5.70 -5.91 5.23
N LEU A 179 -6.33 -5.53 6.33
CA LEU A 179 -6.21 -4.19 6.88
C LEU A 179 -4.73 -3.82 7.11
N HIS A 180 -4.36 -2.63 6.66
CA HIS A 180 -3.02 -2.07 6.73
C HIS A 180 -3.16 -0.61 7.19
N PRO A 181 -2.19 -0.01 7.91
CA PRO A 181 -2.30 1.38 8.36
C PRO A 181 -2.64 2.36 7.22
N ALA A 182 -2.04 2.15 6.04
CA ALA A 182 -2.30 2.94 4.84
C ALA A 182 -3.75 2.85 4.29
N HIS A 183 -4.57 1.89 4.74
CA HIS A 183 -5.99 1.83 4.40
C HIS A 183 -6.84 2.77 5.27
N LEU A 184 -6.36 3.15 6.46
CA LEU A 184 -7.16 3.86 7.47
C LEU A 184 -7.70 5.21 7.00
N PRO A 185 -6.94 6.07 6.29
CA PRO A 185 -7.51 7.33 5.81
C PRO A 185 -8.75 7.13 4.94
N PHE A 186 -8.75 6.08 4.10
CA PHE A 186 -9.89 5.76 3.23
C PHE A 186 -11.06 5.17 4.04
N LEU A 187 -10.79 4.27 4.98
CA LEU A 187 -11.83 3.70 5.84
C LEU A 187 -12.49 4.76 6.72
N VAL A 188 -11.71 5.69 7.29
CA VAL A 188 -12.22 6.82 8.06
C VAL A 188 -13.10 7.73 7.19
N GLU A 189 -12.68 8.00 5.96
CA GLU A 189 -13.49 8.73 4.97
C GLU A 189 -14.80 8.01 4.60
N ARG A 190 -14.84 6.67 4.70
CA ARG A 190 -16.04 5.86 4.45
C ARG A 190 -16.91 5.64 5.70
N ALA A 191 -16.33 5.70 6.89
CA ALA A 191 -17.08 5.64 8.16
C ALA A 191 -18.05 6.83 8.32
N VAL A 192 -17.77 7.94 7.62
CA VAL A 192 -18.62 9.13 7.56
C VAL A 192 -19.29 9.34 6.20
N ASP A 193 -19.38 8.29 5.37
CA ASP A 193 -20.06 8.33 4.06
C ASP A 193 -21.54 8.71 4.22
N TRP A 194 -22.18 9.18 3.16
CA TRP A 194 -23.61 9.49 3.20
C TRP A 194 -24.47 8.22 3.07
N VAL A 195 -23.95 7.17 2.42
CA VAL A 195 -24.61 5.87 2.27
C VAL A 195 -24.50 5.06 3.57
N PRO A 196 -25.62 4.72 4.24
CA PRO A 196 -25.62 3.99 5.51
C PRO A 196 -24.86 2.66 5.46
N GLU A 197 -25.03 1.88 4.38
CA GLU A 197 -24.44 0.55 4.21
C GLU A 197 -22.91 0.63 4.10
N VAL A 198 -22.40 1.67 3.44
CA VAL A 198 -20.95 1.95 3.34
C VAL A 198 -20.39 2.33 4.71
N ARG A 199 -21.09 3.19 5.47
CA ARG A 199 -20.68 3.55 6.83
C ARG A 199 -20.65 2.32 7.74
N ALA A 200 -21.69 1.51 7.73
CA ALA A 200 -21.79 0.31 8.55
C ALA A 200 -20.66 -0.68 8.25
N ALA A 201 -20.37 -0.92 6.97
CA ALA A 201 -19.23 -1.73 6.56
C ALA A 201 -17.90 -1.16 7.06
N ALA A 202 -17.69 0.15 6.96
CA ALA A 202 -16.46 0.80 7.40
C ALA A 202 -16.30 0.72 8.94
N HIS A 203 -17.38 0.94 9.69
CA HIS A 203 -17.39 0.76 11.14
C HIS A 203 -17.07 -0.68 11.54
N GLN A 204 -17.65 -1.66 10.85
CA GLN A 204 -17.35 -3.07 11.13
C GLN A 204 -15.88 -3.38 10.89
N VAL A 205 -15.33 -2.96 9.74
CA VAL A 205 -13.91 -3.16 9.40
C VAL A 205 -12.99 -2.48 10.43
N LEU A 206 -13.28 -1.24 10.80
CA LEU A 206 -12.49 -0.51 11.79
C LEU A 206 -12.57 -1.17 13.17
N ARG A 207 -13.77 -1.54 13.64
CA ARG A 207 -13.95 -2.22 14.94
C ARG A 207 -13.18 -3.53 15.00
N THR A 208 -13.34 -4.40 14.00
CA THR A 208 -12.60 -5.68 13.95
C THR A 208 -11.10 -5.45 13.80
N GLY A 209 -10.71 -4.44 13.01
CA GLY A 209 -9.33 -4.07 12.78
C GLY A 209 -8.62 -3.62 14.05
N LEU A 210 -9.15 -2.58 14.70
CA LEU A 210 -8.61 -2.01 15.94
C LEU A 210 -8.61 -3.04 17.07
N GLY A 211 -9.69 -3.81 17.24
CA GLY A 211 -9.77 -4.85 18.27
C GLY A 211 -8.75 -5.99 18.10
N ARG A 212 -8.32 -6.29 16.87
CA ARG A 212 -7.25 -7.27 16.61
C ARG A 212 -5.85 -6.66 16.66
N ARG A 213 -5.76 -5.34 16.48
CA ARG A 213 -4.52 -4.60 16.24
C ARG A 213 -4.59 -3.21 16.88
N PRO A 214 -4.37 -3.11 18.20
CA PRO A 214 -4.36 -1.82 18.89
C PRO A 214 -3.31 -0.84 18.36
N ASP A 215 -2.24 -1.34 17.69
CA ASP A 215 -1.23 -0.52 17.00
C ASP A 215 -1.82 0.44 15.94
N LEU A 216 -3.05 0.18 15.50
CA LEU A 216 -3.75 0.98 14.49
C LEU A 216 -4.52 2.17 15.07
N GLU A 217 -4.68 2.28 16.38
CA GLU A 217 -5.47 3.35 17.01
C GLU A 217 -4.89 4.74 16.74
N LEU A 218 -3.59 4.92 16.97
CA LEU A 218 -2.91 6.20 16.73
C LEU A 218 -2.99 6.62 15.25
N PRO A 219 -2.67 5.76 14.25
CA PRO A 219 -2.93 6.05 12.84
C PRO A 219 -4.40 6.37 12.52
N ALA A 220 -5.36 5.68 13.16
CA ALA A 220 -6.79 5.92 12.94
C ALA A 220 -7.23 7.29 13.50
N GLY A 221 -6.74 7.68 14.68
CA GLY A 221 -6.96 9.00 15.27
C GLY A 221 -6.41 10.14 14.40
N ARG A 222 -5.20 9.96 13.83
CA ARG A 222 -4.65 10.93 12.85
C ARG A 222 -5.54 11.08 11.62
N ALA A 223 -6.05 9.96 11.09
CA ALA A 223 -6.99 9.99 9.97
C ALA A 223 -8.32 10.66 10.35
N TYR A 224 -8.82 10.44 11.59
CA TYR A 224 -10.07 11.01 12.08
C TYR A 224 -10.10 12.54 12.06
N ALA A 225 -8.98 13.20 12.36
CA ALA A 225 -8.87 14.66 12.33
C ALA A 225 -9.39 15.29 11.02
N ARG A 226 -9.27 14.57 9.89
CA ARG A 226 -9.72 14.99 8.56
C ARG A 226 -11.25 15.05 8.41
N VAL A 227 -11.96 14.24 9.19
CA VAL A 227 -13.40 14.08 9.10
C VAL A 227 -14.14 14.53 10.36
N ALA A 228 -13.43 15.00 11.39
CA ALA A 228 -13.98 15.38 12.69
C ALA A 228 -15.16 16.36 12.61
N ARG A 229 -15.20 17.23 11.59
CA ARG A 229 -16.27 18.21 11.38
C ARG A 229 -17.50 17.68 10.61
N ARG A 230 -17.52 16.40 10.23
CA ARG A 230 -18.61 15.83 9.43
C ARG A 230 -19.75 15.31 10.31
N LYS A 231 -20.97 15.33 9.77
CA LYS A 231 -22.22 14.92 10.46
C LYS A 231 -22.11 13.59 11.22
N HIS A 232 -21.41 12.61 10.66
CA HIS A 232 -21.31 11.25 11.22
C HIS A 232 -20.03 11.00 12.03
N ALA A 233 -19.19 12.02 12.25
CA ALA A 233 -17.93 11.89 12.96
C ALA A 233 -18.07 11.43 14.43
N PRO A 234 -19.09 11.85 15.22
CA PRO A 234 -19.18 11.46 16.63
C PRO A 234 -19.24 9.94 16.85
N ALA A 235 -19.98 9.21 16.01
CA ALA A 235 -20.07 7.74 16.08
C ALA A 235 -18.73 7.06 15.76
N LEU A 236 -17.92 7.66 14.89
CA LEU A 236 -16.57 7.19 14.58
C LEU A 236 -15.60 7.48 15.73
N SER A 237 -15.67 8.65 16.36
CA SER A 237 -14.85 8.97 17.55
C SER A 237 -15.06 7.92 18.63
N GLN A 238 -16.32 7.66 19.00
CA GLN A 238 -16.66 6.64 20.00
C GLN A 238 -16.12 5.25 19.65
N LEU A 239 -16.07 4.90 18.36
CA LEU A 239 -15.51 3.63 17.91
C LEU A 239 -13.99 3.57 18.08
N ILE A 240 -13.28 4.66 17.77
CA ILE A 240 -11.82 4.75 17.92
C ILE A 240 -11.44 4.80 19.40
N ASP A 241 -12.11 5.65 20.18
CA ASP A 241 -11.87 5.85 21.61
C ASP A 241 -12.27 4.60 22.43
N GLY A 242 -13.37 3.95 22.03
CA GLY A 242 -13.89 2.74 22.67
C GLY A 242 -13.09 1.47 22.36
N ALA A 243 -12.24 1.47 21.33
CA ALA A 243 -11.34 0.35 21.04
C ALA A 243 -10.22 0.23 22.09
N GLY A 244 -9.74 1.36 22.61
CA GLY A 244 -8.66 1.41 23.61
C GLY A 244 -9.06 1.07 25.04
N LEU A 245 -10.36 0.89 25.33
CA LEU A 245 -10.89 0.68 26.69
C LEU A 245 -11.25 -0.79 27.02
N LYS A 246 -10.90 -1.75 26.17
CA LYS A 246 -11.14 -3.19 26.43
C LYS A 246 -9.86 -4.04 26.42
N VAL A 247 -8.75 -3.49 26.92
CA VAL A 247 -7.64 -4.31 27.42
C VAL A 247 -7.80 -4.39 28.94
N ARG A 248 -8.53 -5.42 29.38
CA ARG A 248 -8.46 -5.95 30.75
C ARG A 248 -7.63 -7.21 30.72
#